data_AF-A0A0C2XMH7-F1
#
_entry.id   AF-A0A0C2XMH7-F1
#
_cell.length_a   1.000
_cell.length_b   1.000
_cell.length_c   1.000
_cell.angle_alpha   90.00
_cell.angle_beta   90.00
_cell.angle_gamma   90.00
#
_symmetry.space_group_name_H-M   'P 1'
#
loop_
_entity.id
_entity.type
_entity.pdbx_description
1 polymer ?
#
loop_
_entity_poly.entity_id
_entity_poly.type
_entity_poly.pdbx_seq_one_letter_code
_entity_poly.pdbx_strand_id
1 'polypeptide(L)'
;LPRIGFVDYEDELAFGFLNLTLVIRAVHLLPCFASGRTILHLPRRSICRLAEEKDEDWDMFYVNIFIDRDMFMRFRGGGVG
;
A
#
# COMPACT_ATOMS: atom_id res chain seq x y z
N LEU A 1 -14.45 2.61 -1.24
CA LEU A 1 -13.29 2.81 -0.35
C LEU A 1 -12.18 3.50 -1.13
N PRO A 2 -11.37 4.38 -0.50
CA PRO A 2 -10.18 4.94 -1.13
C PRO A 2 -9.26 3.82 -1.63
N ARG A 3 -8.66 4.02 -2.81
CA ARG A 3 -7.76 3.06 -3.45
C ARG A 3 -6.49 3.77 -3.89
N ILE A 4 -5.39 3.05 -3.83
CA ILE A 4 -4.08 3.48 -4.33
C ILE A 4 -3.43 2.32 -5.11
N GLY A 5 -2.51 2.64 -6.00
CA GLY A 5 -1.70 1.69 -6.76
C GLY A 5 -0.24 2.14 -6.79
N PHE A 6 0.62 1.27 -7.30
CA PHE A 6 2.03 1.63 -7.51
C PHE A 6 2.17 2.55 -8.73
N VAL A 7 3.23 3.36 -8.71
CA VAL A 7 3.69 4.09 -9.91
C VAL A 7 4.57 3.16 -10.76
N ASP A 8 4.87 3.57 -12.00
CA ASP A 8 5.80 2.84 -12.86
C ASP A 8 7.20 2.79 -12.24
N TYR A 9 7.91 1.68 -12.36
CA TYR A 9 9.27 1.51 -11.83
C TYR A 9 10.30 2.49 -12.42
N GLU A 10 10.03 3.07 -13.60
CA GLU A 10 10.87 4.09 -14.23
C GLU A 10 10.60 5.50 -13.69
N ASP A 11 9.56 5.69 -12.88
CA ASP A 11 9.31 6.97 -12.21
C ASP A 11 10.44 7.26 -11.21
N GLU A 12 10.99 8.48 -11.25
CA GLU A 12 12.08 8.91 -10.37
C GLU A 12 11.74 8.79 -8.88
N LEU A 13 10.45 8.78 -8.53
CA LEU A 13 9.94 8.66 -7.17
C LEU A 13 9.46 7.24 -6.82
N ALA A 14 9.56 6.26 -7.74
CA ALA A 14 9.11 4.88 -7.50
C ALA A 14 9.91 4.19 -6.38
N PHE A 15 11.23 4.40 -6.38
CA PHE A 15 12.15 3.88 -5.36
C PHE A 15 12.92 5.02 -4.75
N GLY A 16 12.46 5.46 -3.58
CA GLY A 16 13.11 6.51 -2.83
C GLY A 16 12.87 6.36 -1.34
N PHE A 17 13.64 7.11 -0.56
CA PHE A 17 13.39 7.22 0.87
C PHE A 17 12.49 8.41 1.12
N LEU A 18 11.40 8.19 1.86
CA LEU A 18 10.60 9.27 2.40
C LEU A 18 11.35 9.92 3.57
N ASN A 19 11.27 11.25 3.65
CA ASN A 19 11.70 11.94 4.87
C ASN A 19 10.82 11.46 6.03
N LEU A 20 11.45 11.00 7.12
CA LEU A 20 10.74 10.47 8.29
C LEU A 20 9.78 11.49 8.90
N THR A 21 10.04 12.79 8.74
CA THR A 21 9.12 13.86 9.21
C THR A 21 7.79 13.90 8.44
N LEU A 22 7.74 13.30 7.25
CA LEU A 22 6.51 13.17 6.44
C LEU A 22 5.70 11.93 6.81
N VAL A 23 6.27 10.99 7.57
CA VAL A 23 5.56 9.78 7.99
C VAL A 23 4.67 10.15 9.17
N ILE A 24 3.41 10.44 8.88
CA ILE A 24 2.43 10.85 9.90
C ILE A 24 1.98 9.62 10.70
N ARG A 25 1.52 8.55 10.02
CA ARG A 25 1.08 7.27 10.60
C ARG A 25 1.14 6.15 9.56
N ALA A 26 1.19 4.90 10.05
CA ALA A 26 1.02 3.72 9.21
C ALA A 26 -0.46 3.44 8.93
N VAL A 27 -0.72 2.71 7.83
CA VAL A 27 -2.04 2.25 7.40
C VAL A 27 -1.95 0.80 6.94
N HIS A 28 -3.09 0.11 6.86
CA HIS A 28 -3.15 -1.22 6.27
C HIS A 28 -3.60 -1.13 4.81
N LEU A 29 -2.78 -1.67 3.90
CA LEU A 29 -3.13 -1.83 2.49
C LEU A 29 -3.68 -3.23 2.27
N LEU A 30 -4.91 -3.30 1.75
CA LEU A 30 -5.56 -4.58 1.43
C LEU A 30 -5.65 -4.74 -0.09
N PRO A 31 -5.23 -5.89 -0.65
CA PRO A 31 -5.39 -6.15 -2.08
C PRO A 31 -6.82 -5.93 -2.57
N CYS A 32 -6.96 -5.20 -3.67
CA CYS A 32 -8.23 -5.07 -4.37
C CYS A 32 -8.42 -6.27 -5.31
N PHE A 33 -8.95 -7.39 -4.79
CA PHE A 33 -9.09 -8.63 -5.57
C PHE A 33 -9.86 -8.43 -6.89
N ALA A 34 -10.83 -7.51 -6.93
CA ALA A 34 -11.61 -7.21 -8.13
C ALA A 34 -10.80 -6.51 -9.24
N SER A 35 -9.71 -5.83 -8.89
CA SER A 35 -8.78 -5.23 -9.86
C SER A 35 -7.77 -6.24 -10.42
N GLY A 36 -7.63 -7.40 -9.79
CA GLY A 36 -6.68 -8.42 -10.23
C GLY A 36 -5.22 -8.03 -10.01
N ARG A 37 -4.33 -8.72 -10.73
CA ARG A 37 -2.87 -8.54 -10.65
C ARG A 37 -2.33 -8.02 -11.98
N THR A 38 -1.18 -7.37 -11.93
CA THR A 38 -0.51 -6.72 -13.06
C THR A 38 1.00 -6.91 -12.97
N ILE A 39 1.65 -6.91 -14.13
CA ILE A 39 3.12 -6.87 -14.25
C ILE A 39 3.62 -5.47 -14.62
N LEU A 40 2.72 -4.53 -14.94
CA LEU A 40 3.05 -3.28 -15.62
C LEU A 40 3.96 -2.37 -14.79
N HIS A 41 3.69 -2.26 -13.48
CA HIS A 41 4.40 -1.34 -12.61
C HIS A 41 5.83 -1.79 -12.29
N LEU A 42 6.11 -3.09 -12.30
CA LEU A 42 7.45 -3.62 -12.08
C LEU A 42 7.60 -4.94 -12.87
N PRO A 43 7.86 -4.85 -14.19
CA PRO A 43 7.82 -6.00 -15.12
C PRO A 43 9.05 -6.90 -15.00
N ARG A 44 10.04 -6.53 -14.19
CA ARG A 44 11.27 -7.30 -13.99
C ARG A 44 11.15 -8.16 -12.73
N ARG A 45 11.90 -9.26 -12.72
CA ARG A 45 12.02 -10.12 -11.55
C ARG A 45 12.58 -9.34 -10.36
N SER A 46 11.86 -9.37 -9.25
CA SER A 46 12.27 -8.76 -7.98
C SER A 46 12.73 -9.85 -7.00
N ILE A 47 13.78 -9.57 -6.22
CA ILE A 47 14.28 -10.48 -5.18
C ILE A 47 13.28 -10.71 -4.04
N CYS A 48 12.33 -9.78 -3.87
CA CYS A 48 11.31 -9.85 -2.82
C CYS A 48 10.07 -10.64 -3.22
N ARG A 49 9.92 -11.01 -4.50
CA ARG A 49 8.79 -11.81 -4.98
C ARG A 49 9.09 -13.29 -4.88
N LEU A 50 8.07 -14.06 -4.52
CA LEU A 50 8.12 -15.51 -4.57
C LEU A 50 7.96 -15.99 -6.02
N ALA A 51 8.59 -17.12 -6.35
CA ALA A 51 8.52 -17.68 -7.71
C ALA A 51 7.07 -18.03 -8.13
N GLU A 52 6.20 -18.34 -7.18
CA GLU A 52 4.78 -18.63 -7.41
C GLU A 52 3.92 -17.41 -7.75
N GLU A 53 4.42 -16.20 -7.48
CA GLU A 53 3.73 -14.94 -7.75
C GLU A 53 3.87 -14.49 -9.22
N LYS A 54 4.65 -15.22 -10.03
CA LYS A 54 4.79 -15.03 -11.48
C LYS A 54 5.17 -13.60 -11.90
N ASP A 55 5.93 -12.92 -11.05
CA ASP A 55 6.33 -11.52 -11.24
C ASP A 55 5.14 -10.53 -11.34
N GLU A 56 3.98 -10.91 -10.82
CA GLU A 56 2.77 -10.08 -10.77
C GLU A 56 2.55 -9.46 -9.38
N ASP A 57 2.16 -8.19 -9.32
CA ASP A 57 1.70 -7.51 -8.10
C ASP A 57 0.20 -7.22 -8.18
N TRP A 58 -0.44 -6.93 -7.06
CA TRP A 58 -1.82 -6.42 -7.08
C TRP A 58 -1.86 -5.03 -7.74
N ASP A 59 -2.80 -4.84 -8.67
CA ASP A 59 -2.96 -3.59 -9.41
C ASP A 59 -3.35 -2.42 -8.49
N MET A 60 -4.22 -2.71 -7.52
CA MET A 60 -4.76 -1.71 -6.60
C MET A 60 -4.88 -2.26 -5.19
N PHE A 61 -4.79 -1.36 -4.21
CA PHE A 61 -4.98 -1.63 -2.80
C PHE A 61 -6.06 -0.69 -2.23
N TYR A 62 -6.93 -1.24 -1.39
CA TYR A 62 -7.77 -0.44 -0.52
C TYR A 62 -6.98 0.09 0.66
N VAL A 63 -7.21 1.35 1.01
CA VAL A 63 -6.59 1.98 2.18
C VAL A 63 -7.50 1.80 3.38
N ASN A 64 -7.06 1.01 4.37
CA ASN A 64 -7.67 1.00 5.68
C ASN A 64 -6.90 1.95 6.61
N ILE A 65 -7.49 3.12 6.81
CA ILE A 65 -6.91 4.20 7.62
C ILE A 65 -6.90 3.88 9.11
N PHE A 66 -7.68 2.90 9.60
CA PHE A 66 -7.71 2.51 11.01
C PHE A 66 -6.71 1.38 11.26
N ILE A 67 -5.50 1.76 11.66
CA ILE A 67 -4.42 0.81 11.95
C ILE A 67 -4.66 -0.01 13.22
N ASP A 68 -5.30 0.59 14.22
CA ASP A 68 -5.67 -0.06 15.47
C ASP A 68 -6.97 0.53 16.04
N ARG A 69 -7.43 -0.08 17.14
CA ARG A 69 -8.65 0.33 17.84
C ARG A 69 -8.53 1.74 18.40
N ASP A 70 -7.38 2.14 18.90
CA ASP A 70 -7.18 3.44 19.53
C ASP A 70 -7.28 4.54 18.47
N MET A 71 -6.75 4.30 17.28
CA MET A 71 -6.89 5.15 16.11
C MET A 71 -8.34 5.28 15.66
N PHE A 72 -9.10 4.19 15.66
CA PHE A 72 -10.55 4.24 15.39
C PHE A 72 -11.28 5.06 16.46
N MET A 73 -10.95 4.87 17.74
CA MET A 73 -11.58 5.59 18.85
C MET A 73 -11.27 7.10 18.82
N ARG A 74 -10.07 7.51 18.38
CA ARG A 74 -9.73 8.92 18.13
C ARG A 74 -10.65 9.57 17.09
N PHE A 75 -10.98 8.87 16.01
CA PHE A 75 -11.84 9.42 14.94
C PHE A 75 -13.33 9.34 15.27
N ARG A 76 -13.77 8.31 15.99
CA ARG A 76 -15.19 8.14 16.38
C ARG A 76 -15.62 9.12 17.46
N GLY A 77 -14.69 9.49 18.36
CA GLY A 77 -14.97 10.26 19.57
C GLY A 77 -15.63 9.42 20.67
N GLY A 78 -15.24 9.63 21.94
CA GLY A 78 -15.86 8.97 23.10
C GLY A 78 -14.93 8.25 24.09
N GLY A 79 -13.62 8.39 23.98
CA GLY A 79 -12.66 7.82 24.94
C GLY A 79 -11.21 8.10 24.54
N VAL A 80 -10.26 7.86 25.45
CA VAL A 80 -8.84 8.10 25.19
C VAL A 80 -8.35 7.17 24.07
N GLY A 81 -7.73 7.77 23.06
CA GLY A 81 -6.84 7.13 22.11
C GLY A 81 -5.58 7.97 21.98
#